data_AF-A0A3D1EXZ1-F1
#
_entry.id   AF-A0A3D1EXZ1-F1
#
_cell.length_a   1.000
_cell.length_b   1.000
_cell.length_c   1.000
_cell.angle_alpha   90.00
_cell.angle_beta   90.00
_cell.angle_gamma   90.00
#
_symmetry.space_group_name_H-M   'P 1'
#
loop_
_entity.id
_entity.type
_entity.pdbx_description
1 polymer ?
#
loop_
_entity_poly.entity_id
_entity_poly.type
_entity_poly.pdbx_seq_one_letter_code
_entity_poly.pdbx_strand_id
1 'polypeptide(L)'
;MLLIQCLVTITLLNGGHYFAQTPASVNLHFESFDSAQSNTLHWQLAKGDRVLASEMVDLKKSQIQLAIPLPHVRTKIGLTLHCQWQQGDRIVNKTQTQIIVWPPSGLSKPLKRFETLQVIVLSSSEAIEHLLKPVGVNVRTLNNLHALGLARPHVLIVDQASDSIEPDSIARRLKQFAESGTQIVVFGKRHLKSFTDIPTMRTKWSTLKALDWQAQHPLLGGLSADDWAGTVPDDKEAMLTALAVDADLPISDWVACHDLSAAQIKAVLVAEQQLGQGRMIYWQLPLGNWQTDPRAAQVIENILDYLATPIRPTRSRHAKELDALRQTQIPQAPIPTIGNY
;
A
#
# COMPACT_ATOMS: atom_id res chain seq x y z
N MET A 1 5.76 48.08 -0.65
CA MET A 1 5.01 47.29 0.35
C MET A 1 5.22 45.82 -0.01
N LEU A 2 6.12 45.13 0.70
CA LEU A 2 6.37 43.71 0.47
C LEU A 2 5.19 42.92 1.07
N LEU A 3 4.43 42.23 0.22
CA LEU A 3 3.47 41.22 0.66
C LEU A 3 4.27 40.06 1.26
N ILE A 4 4.44 40.07 2.58
CA ILE A 4 4.94 38.89 3.29
C ILE A 4 3.83 37.84 3.19
N GLN A 5 4.02 36.86 2.31
CA GLN A 5 3.14 35.71 2.23
C GLN A 5 3.32 34.90 3.50
N CYS A 6 2.32 34.94 4.38
CA CYS A 6 2.32 34.14 5.59
C CYS A 6 1.77 32.74 5.26
N LEU A 7 2.65 31.75 5.24
CA LEU A 7 2.30 30.36 4.93
C LEU A 7 2.27 29.49 6.18
N VAL A 8 1.26 28.62 6.24
CA VAL A 8 1.22 27.48 7.17
C VAL A 8 1.37 26.21 6.37
N THR A 9 2.44 25.47 6.63
CA THR A 9 2.68 24.16 6.02
C THR A 9 2.18 23.07 6.97
N ILE A 10 1.32 22.18 6.46
CA ILE A 10 0.82 21.02 7.20
C ILE A 10 1.58 19.78 6.72
N THR A 11 2.23 19.09 7.65
CA THR A 11 2.82 17.77 7.41
C THR A 11 2.03 16.72 8.20
N LEU A 12 1.44 15.77 7.47
CA LEU A 12 0.68 14.66 8.03
C LEU A 12 1.55 13.41 8.07
N LEU A 13 1.60 12.74 9.23
CA LEU A 13 2.17 11.39 9.31
C LEU A 13 1.38 10.42 8.42
N ASN A 14 2.07 9.46 7.80
CA ASN A 14 1.49 8.46 6.89
C ASN A 14 0.64 9.09 5.77
N GLY A 15 0.99 10.30 5.33
CA GLY A 15 0.25 11.02 4.29
C GLY A 15 -1.21 11.32 4.65
N GLY A 16 -1.55 11.37 5.94
CA GLY A 16 -2.92 11.66 6.38
C GLY A 16 -3.78 10.43 6.65
N HIS A 17 -3.22 9.21 6.59
CA HIS A 17 -3.95 7.98 6.90
C HIS A 17 -3.70 7.53 8.34
N TYR A 18 -4.78 7.35 9.10
CA TYR A 18 -4.70 7.00 10.51
C TYR A 18 -5.74 5.95 10.90
N PHE A 19 -5.45 5.19 11.95
CA PHE A 19 -6.43 4.34 12.63
C PHE A 19 -7.39 5.20 13.48
N ALA A 20 -8.66 4.82 13.48
CA ALA A 20 -9.66 5.36 14.38
C ALA A 20 -9.21 5.27 15.83
N GLN A 21 -9.61 6.24 16.65
CA GLN A 21 -9.30 6.30 18.08
C GLN A 21 -7.82 6.46 18.45
N THR A 22 -6.91 6.39 17.47
CA THR A 22 -5.52 6.84 17.60
C THR A 22 -5.44 8.30 17.19
N PRO A 23 -4.99 9.23 18.04
CA PRO A 23 -4.89 10.63 17.65
C PRO A 23 -4.00 10.82 16.41
N ALA A 24 -4.46 11.62 15.45
CA ALA A 24 -3.65 12.01 14.32
C ALA A 24 -2.59 13.01 14.76
N SER A 25 -1.32 12.68 14.53
CA SER A 25 -0.21 13.61 14.72
C SER A 25 -0.07 14.49 13.49
N VAL A 26 -0.26 15.81 13.66
CA VAL A 26 -0.17 16.82 12.62
C VAL A 26 0.89 17.85 12.97
N ASN A 27 1.92 17.99 12.12
CA ASN A 27 2.94 19.01 12.30
C ASN A 27 2.56 20.25 11.51
N LEU A 28 2.61 21.41 12.16
CA LEU A 28 2.34 22.71 11.56
C LEU A 28 3.59 23.57 11.64
N HIS A 29 3.98 24.16 10.51
CA HIS A 29 5.08 25.12 10.42
C HIS A 29 4.59 26.48 9.94
N PHE A 30 5.00 27.55 10.61
CA PHE A 30 4.57 28.92 10.39
C PHE A 30 5.77 29.77 9.95
N GLU A 31 5.82 30.18 8.68
CA GLU A 31 7.01 30.79 8.08
C GLU A 31 7.31 32.24 8.55
N SER A 32 6.29 32.95 9.04
CA SER A 32 6.42 34.37 9.43
C SER A 32 5.89 34.61 10.86
N PHE A 33 6.32 33.77 11.79
CA PHE A 33 5.90 33.84 13.19
C PHE A 33 6.57 35.01 13.93
N ASP A 34 5.79 35.95 14.43
CA ASP A 34 6.25 37.05 15.28
C ASP A 34 5.81 36.81 16.73
N SER A 35 6.78 36.48 17.60
CA SER A 35 6.53 36.19 19.00
C SER A 35 6.11 37.40 19.84
N ALA A 36 6.25 38.63 19.32
CA ALA A 36 5.79 39.84 20.01
C ALA A 36 4.28 40.04 19.93
N GLN A 37 3.59 39.29 19.05
CA GLN A 37 2.14 39.37 18.87
C GLN A 37 1.45 38.13 19.44
N SER A 38 0.17 38.28 19.83
CA SER A 38 -0.66 37.14 20.21
C SER A 38 -0.94 36.30 18.97
N ASN A 39 -0.46 35.07 18.95
CA ASN A 39 -0.69 34.14 17.83
C ASN A 39 -1.60 33.02 18.31
N THR A 40 -2.72 32.82 17.64
CA THR A 40 -3.69 31.78 17.98
C THR A 40 -3.99 30.96 16.74
N LEU A 41 -4.01 29.64 16.90
CA LEU A 41 -4.46 28.70 15.89
C LEU A 41 -5.82 28.15 16.30
N HIS A 42 -6.82 28.35 15.45
CA HIS A 42 -8.07 27.62 15.54
C HIS A 42 -8.03 26.46 14.54
N TRP A 43 -8.19 25.22 15.01
CA TRP A 43 -8.32 24.06 14.14
C TRP A 43 -9.69 23.42 14.30
N GLN A 44 -10.17 22.81 13.22
CA GLN A 44 -11.47 22.16 13.14
C GLN A 44 -11.38 20.89 12.29
N LEU A 45 -11.80 19.75 12.83
CA LEU A 45 -11.98 18.50 12.11
C LEU A 45 -13.45 18.35 11.70
N ALA A 46 -13.72 18.17 10.41
CA ALA A 46 -15.07 18.10 9.87
C ALA A 46 -15.29 16.91 8.93
N LYS A 47 -16.57 16.52 8.78
CA LYS A 47 -17.04 15.59 7.74
C LYS A 47 -18.20 16.25 6.98
N GLY A 48 -17.93 16.75 5.78
CA GLY A 48 -18.85 17.67 5.11
C GLY A 48 -19.07 18.90 5.99
N ASP A 49 -20.34 19.28 6.19
CA ASP A 49 -20.69 20.47 6.99
C ASP A 49 -20.68 20.23 8.50
N ARG A 50 -20.46 18.98 8.95
CA ARG A 50 -20.50 18.64 10.38
C ARG A 50 -19.12 18.75 11.01
N VAL A 51 -19.00 19.61 12.02
CA VAL A 51 -17.84 19.67 12.91
C VAL A 51 -17.85 18.49 13.88
N LEU A 52 -16.72 17.78 13.94
CA LEU A 52 -16.51 16.64 14.84
C LEU A 52 -15.69 17.03 16.07
N ALA A 53 -14.68 17.87 15.88
CA ALA A 53 -13.83 18.40 16.93
C ALA A 53 -13.25 19.75 16.52
N SER A 54 -12.95 20.61 17.49
CA SER A 54 -12.30 21.90 17.26
C SER A 54 -11.61 22.37 18.54
N GLU A 55 -10.54 23.11 18.40
CA GLU A 55 -9.83 23.71 19.54
C GLU A 55 -9.10 24.99 19.09
N MET A 56 -8.91 25.90 20.04
CA MET A 56 -8.05 27.07 19.89
C MET A 56 -6.77 26.87 20.71
N VAL A 57 -5.62 27.06 20.08
CA VAL A 57 -4.31 26.85 20.67
C VAL A 57 -3.50 28.12 20.56
N ASP A 58 -2.99 28.61 21.68
CA ASP A 58 -2.04 29.73 21.68
C ASP A 58 -0.67 29.26 21.21
N LEU A 59 -0.19 29.88 20.14
CA LEU A 59 1.07 29.56 19.51
C LEU A 59 2.21 30.30 20.21
N LYS A 60 3.14 29.54 20.79
CA LYS A 60 4.35 30.07 21.44
C LYS A 60 5.61 29.94 20.58
N LYS A 61 5.52 29.21 19.46
CA LYS A 61 6.62 28.86 18.58
C LYS A 61 6.15 28.71 17.14
N SER A 62 7.08 28.87 16.19
CA SER A 62 6.85 28.73 14.75
C SER A 62 6.61 27.30 14.27
N GLN A 63 6.64 26.32 15.17
CA GLN A 63 6.32 24.93 14.86
C GLN A 63 5.60 24.26 16.02
N ILE A 64 4.45 23.64 15.75
CA ILE A 64 3.72 22.85 16.74
C ILE A 64 3.37 21.47 16.19
N GLN A 65 3.21 20.53 17.10
CA GLN A 65 2.63 19.23 16.81
C GLN A 65 1.29 19.15 17.50
N LEU A 66 0.23 18.92 16.74
CA LEU A 66 -1.12 18.73 17.24
C LEU A 66 -1.45 17.24 17.30
N ALA A 67 -2.17 16.85 18.35
CA ALA A 67 -2.80 15.54 18.47
C ALA A 67 -4.30 15.70 18.21
N ILE A 68 -4.74 15.38 17.01
CA ILE A 68 -6.14 15.54 16.60
C ILE A 68 -6.92 14.27 16.97
N PRO A 69 -7.95 14.33 17.83
CA PRO A 69 -8.74 13.16 18.18
C PRO A 69 -9.52 12.65 16.96
N LEU A 70 -9.42 11.35 16.69
CA LEU A 70 -10.11 10.72 15.57
C LEU A 70 -11.33 9.92 16.03
N PRO A 71 -12.46 10.01 15.30
CA PRO A 71 -13.68 9.29 15.66
C PRO A 71 -13.48 7.77 15.51
N HIS A 72 -14.30 7.01 16.23
CA HIS A 72 -14.46 5.59 15.94
C HIS A 72 -15.19 5.42 14.59
N VAL A 73 -14.64 4.57 13.70
CA VAL A 73 -15.25 4.27 12.40
C VAL A 73 -15.25 2.77 12.14
N ARG A 74 -16.31 2.29 11.48
CA ARG A 74 -16.44 0.89 11.05
C ARG A 74 -15.91 0.65 9.64
N THR A 75 -15.80 1.70 8.85
CA THR A 75 -15.27 1.68 7.48
C THR A 75 -14.39 2.89 7.28
N LYS A 76 -13.50 2.83 6.29
CA LYS A 76 -12.69 3.97 5.86
C LYS A 76 -13.57 5.19 5.54
N ILE A 77 -13.21 6.37 6.05
CA ILE A 77 -13.87 7.64 5.75
C ILE A 77 -12.83 8.75 5.51
N GLY A 78 -13.20 9.75 4.71
CA GLY A 78 -12.46 11.01 4.60
C GLY A 78 -13.02 12.07 5.56
N LEU A 79 -12.12 12.84 6.16
CA LEU A 79 -12.37 14.00 7.01
C LEU A 79 -11.54 15.17 6.50
N THR A 80 -11.97 16.40 6.79
CA THR A 80 -11.22 17.61 6.47
C THR A 80 -10.75 18.30 7.73
N LEU A 81 -9.46 18.57 7.84
CA LEU A 81 -8.87 19.40 8.88
C LEU A 81 -8.73 20.82 8.33
N HIS A 82 -9.45 21.75 8.93
CA HIS A 82 -9.33 23.18 8.68
C HIS A 82 -8.44 23.79 9.76
N CYS A 83 -7.47 24.61 9.35
CA CYS A 83 -6.61 25.36 10.25
C CYS A 83 -6.70 26.85 9.89
N GLN A 84 -6.99 27.68 10.89
CA GLN A 84 -7.02 29.13 10.77
C GLN A 84 -6.03 29.73 11.77
N TRP A 85 -5.00 30.38 11.25
CA TRP A 85 -4.01 31.09 12.06
C TRP A 85 -4.38 32.58 12.14
N GLN A 86 -4.42 33.10 13.36
CA GLN A 86 -4.65 34.49 13.70
C GLN A 86 -3.44 35.09 14.42
N GLN A 87 -3.18 36.36 14.14
CA GLN A 87 -2.14 37.17 14.78
C GLN A 87 -2.78 38.51 15.19
N GLY A 88 -2.90 38.73 16.50
CA GLY A 88 -3.83 39.72 17.04
C GLY A 88 -5.27 39.43 16.58
N ASP A 89 -5.97 40.47 16.12
CA ASP A 89 -7.34 40.36 15.60
C ASP A 89 -7.40 39.97 14.11
N ARG A 90 -6.26 39.78 13.46
CA ARG A 90 -6.18 39.52 12.02
C ARG A 90 -6.05 38.03 11.73
N ILE A 91 -6.88 37.53 10.83
CA ILE A 91 -6.67 36.21 10.21
C ILE A 91 -5.52 36.31 9.22
N VAL A 92 -4.44 35.58 9.50
CA VAL A 92 -3.22 35.58 8.71
C VAL A 92 -3.26 34.49 7.63
N ASN A 93 -3.79 33.31 7.98
CA ASN A 93 -3.85 32.19 7.06
C ASN A 93 -5.09 31.32 7.33
N LYS A 94 -5.62 30.72 6.26
CA LYS A 94 -6.57 29.62 6.30
C LYS A 94 -6.06 28.53 5.38
N THR A 95 -5.95 27.32 5.90
CA THR A 95 -5.53 26.15 5.13
C THR A 95 -6.42 24.96 5.50
N GLN A 96 -6.52 24.00 4.59
CA GLN A 96 -7.26 22.78 4.83
C GLN A 96 -6.53 21.59 4.23
N THR A 97 -6.67 20.43 4.86
CA THR A 97 -6.09 19.18 4.37
C THR A 97 -7.04 18.00 4.62
N GLN A 98 -6.93 16.96 3.80
CA GLN A 98 -7.72 15.75 3.97
C GLN A 98 -7.03 14.78 4.92
N ILE A 99 -7.82 14.16 5.78
CA ILE A 99 -7.40 13.07 6.68
C ILE A 99 -8.29 11.87 6.37
N ILE A 100 -7.68 10.70 6.22
CA ILE A 100 -8.38 9.45 5.98
C ILE A 100 -8.32 8.61 7.26
N VAL A 101 -9.49 8.28 7.80
CA VAL A 101 -9.62 7.50 9.03
C VAL A 101 -10.09 6.09 8.70
N TRP A 102 -9.33 5.10 9.18
CA TRP A 102 -9.58 3.68 9.00
C TRP A 102 -10.10 3.02 10.29
N PRO A 103 -10.76 1.85 10.22
CA PRO A 103 -11.14 1.10 11.41
C PRO A 103 -9.94 0.75 12.31
N PRO A 104 -10.10 0.63 13.63
CA PRO A 104 -8.98 0.54 14.59
C PRO A 104 -8.14 -0.74 14.46
N SER A 105 -8.71 -1.84 13.98
CA SER A 105 -7.99 -3.10 13.76
C SER A 105 -7.18 -3.14 12.47
N GLY A 106 -7.38 -2.19 11.55
CA GLY A 106 -6.84 -2.22 10.19
C GLY A 106 -7.35 -3.34 9.29
N LEU A 107 -7.74 -4.46 9.89
CA LEU A 107 -8.37 -5.62 9.27
C LEU A 107 -9.87 -5.54 9.48
N SER A 108 -10.62 -5.58 8.39
CA SER A 108 -12.07 -5.37 8.42
C SER A 108 -12.85 -6.61 8.85
N LYS A 109 -12.28 -7.82 8.70
CA LYS A 109 -12.97 -9.10 8.92
C LYS A 109 -12.07 -10.15 9.59
N PRO A 110 -12.65 -11.07 10.38
CA PRO A 110 -11.96 -12.27 10.83
C PRO A 110 -11.49 -13.12 9.64
N LEU A 111 -10.22 -13.52 9.66
CA LEU A 111 -9.61 -14.33 8.59
C LEU A 111 -9.73 -15.83 8.89
N LYS A 112 -10.96 -16.30 9.11
CA LYS A 112 -11.25 -17.66 9.63
C LYS A 112 -10.57 -18.80 8.85
N ARG A 113 -10.40 -18.63 7.53
CA ARG A 113 -9.72 -19.62 6.67
C ARG A 113 -8.27 -19.87 7.11
N PHE A 114 -7.66 -18.90 7.78
CA PHE A 114 -6.29 -18.97 8.26
C PHE A 114 -6.16 -19.41 9.73
N GLU A 115 -7.25 -19.75 10.40
CA GLU A 115 -7.20 -20.37 11.73
C GLU A 115 -6.52 -21.75 11.67
N THR A 116 -6.75 -22.49 10.58
CA THR A 116 -6.17 -23.84 10.36
C THR A 116 -4.93 -23.83 9.47
N LEU A 117 -4.71 -22.77 8.69
CA LEU A 117 -3.58 -22.67 7.77
C LEU A 117 -2.38 -22.06 8.47
N GLN A 118 -1.25 -22.78 8.45
CA GLN A 118 0.01 -22.24 8.95
C GLN A 118 0.51 -21.10 8.06
N VAL A 119 0.54 -19.89 8.63
CA VAL A 119 1.16 -18.69 8.07
C VAL A 119 2.51 -18.47 8.74
N ILE A 120 3.55 -18.26 7.95
CA ILE A 120 4.89 -17.96 8.46
C ILE A 120 5.35 -16.62 7.94
N VAL A 121 5.85 -15.79 8.83
CA VAL A 121 6.46 -14.50 8.50
C VAL A 121 7.97 -14.62 8.65
N LEU A 122 8.72 -14.33 7.60
CA LEU A 122 10.17 -14.17 7.63
C LEU A 122 10.49 -12.69 7.85
N SER A 123 10.71 -12.32 9.10
CA SER A 123 10.99 -10.95 9.52
C SER A 123 11.93 -10.89 10.71
N SER A 124 12.64 -9.77 10.82
CA SER A 124 13.36 -9.36 12.03
C SER A 124 12.44 -8.71 13.08
N SER A 125 11.16 -8.51 12.76
CA SER A 125 10.15 -7.87 13.60
C SER A 125 8.87 -8.71 13.70
N GLU A 126 8.22 -8.68 14.86
CA GLU A 126 6.93 -9.36 15.11
C GLU A 126 5.72 -8.52 14.69
N ALA A 127 5.93 -7.38 14.00
CA ALA A 127 4.86 -6.43 13.68
C ALA A 127 3.69 -7.05 12.88
N ILE A 128 3.97 -7.87 11.86
CA ILE A 128 2.94 -8.56 11.07
C ILE A 128 2.23 -9.63 11.93
N GLU A 129 2.96 -10.36 12.77
CA GLU A 129 2.36 -11.35 13.66
C GLU A 129 1.41 -10.71 14.68
N HIS A 130 1.80 -9.58 15.29
CA HIS A 130 0.92 -8.81 16.17
C HIS A 130 -0.33 -8.28 15.48
N LEU A 131 -0.24 -7.96 14.19
CA LEU A 131 -1.39 -7.54 13.39
C LEU A 131 -2.34 -8.72 13.09
N LEU A 132 -1.80 -9.90 12.81
CA LEU A 132 -2.59 -11.05 12.33
C LEU A 132 -3.15 -11.94 13.46
N LYS A 133 -2.45 -12.07 14.60
CA LYS A 133 -2.92 -12.89 15.75
C LYS A 133 -4.30 -12.50 16.27
N PRO A 134 -4.63 -11.20 16.48
CA PRO A 134 -5.94 -10.80 17.03
C PRO A 134 -7.13 -11.17 16.14
N VAL A 135 -6.92 -11.39 14.84
CA VAL A 135 -7.98 -11.81 13.90
C VAL A 135 -8.02 -13.32 13.66
N GLY A 136 -7.32 -14.10 14.49
CA GLY A 136 -7.39 -15.56 14.50
C GLY A 136 -6.45 -16.27 13.54
N VAL A 137 -5.52 -15.57 12.89
CA VAL A 137 -4.56 -16.22 11.97
C VAL A 137 -3.56 -17.06 12.76
N ASN A 138 -3.36 -18.32 12.35
CA ASN A 138 -2.29 -19.17 12.85
C ASN A 138 -0.94 -18.75 12.25
N VAL A 139 -0.38 -17.67 12.81
CA VAL A 139 0.87 -17.05 12.35
C VAL A 139 2.02 -17.29 13.33
N ARG A 140 3.22 -17.49 12.78
CA ARG A 140 4.48 -17.43 13.52
C ARG A 140 5.53 -16.64 12.74
N THR A 141 6.33 -15.84 13.45
CA THR A 141 7.48 -15.13 12.88
C THR A 141 8.74 -15.96 13.06
N LEU A 142 9.57 -16.01 12.02
CA LEU A 142 10.91 -16.57 12.04
C LEU A 142 11.88 -15.50 11.54
N ASN A 143 13.03 -15.38 12.19
CA ASN A 143 14.07 -14.44 11.78
C ASN A 143 15.00 -14.99 10.68
N ASN A 144 14.89 -16.29 10.36
CA ASN A 144 15.69 -16.94 9.34
C ASN A 144 14.94 -18.10 8.68
N LEU A 145 15.25 -18.37 7.41
CA LEU A 145 14.62 -19.45 6.64
C LEU A 145 15.09 -20.84 7.09
N HIS A 146 16.25 -20.97 7.72
CA HIS A 146 16.76 -22.26 8.22
C HIS A 146 15.89 -22.83 9.33
N ALA A 147 15.34 -21.98 10.20
CA ALA A 147 14.41 -22.31 11.27
C ALA A 147 13.09 -22.93 10.77
N LEU A 148 12.80 -22.79 9.47
CA LEU A 148 11.66 -23.44 8.86
C LEU A 148 11.79 -24.97 8.85
N GLY A 149 13.02 -25.50 8.85
CA GLY A 149 13.29 -26.94 8.88
C GLY A 149 12.53 -27.71 7.79
N LEU A 150 11.81 -28.76 8.19
CA LEU A 150 10.93 -29.56 7.32
C LEU A 150 9.48 -29.05 7.26
N ALA A 151 9.16 -27.93 7.92
CA ALA A 151 7.80 -27.42 7.92
C ALA A 151 7.37 -26.97 6.52
N ARG A 152 6.11 -27.24 6.18
CA ARG A 152 5.48 -26.83 4.93
C ARG A 152 4.40 -25.80 5.23
N PRO A 153 4.73 -24.50 5.21
CA PRO A 153 3.72 -23.48 5.41
C PRO A 153 2.73 -23.47 4.25
N HIS A 154 1.50 -23.10 4.56
CA HIS A 154 0.50 -22.81 3.54
C HIS A 154 0.76 -21.42 2.94
N VAL A 155 1.12 -20.46 3.79
CA VAL A 155 1.51 -19.10 3.39
C VAL A 155 2.86 -18.74 3.99
N LEU A 156 3.74 -18.15 3.18
CA LEU A 156 5.01 -17.59 3.59
C LEU A 156 5.08 -16.11 3.20
N ILE A 157 5.20 -15.25 4.20
CA ILE A 157 5.35 -13.80 4.03
C ILE A 157 6.82 -13.45 4.25
N VAL A 158 7.47 -12.83 3.27
CA VAL A 158 8.82 -12.28 3.41
C VAL A 158 8.71 -10.77 3.58
N ASP A 159 8.94 -10.30 4.81
CA ASP A 159 8.76 -8.90 5.19
C ASP A 159 9.84 -7.99 4.60
N GLN A 160 9.55 -6.69 4.49
CA GLN A 160 10.49 -5.67 4.02
C GLN A 160 11.71 -5.50 4.93
N ALA A 161 11.58 -5.73 6.25
CA ALA A 161 12.65 -5.54 7.23
C ALA A 161 13.74 -6.64 7.22
N SER A 162 13.56 -7.72 6.44
CA SER A 162 14.47 -8.87 6.42
C SER A 162 15.59 -8.77 5.37
N ASP A 163 16.21 -7.59 5.23
CA ASP A 163 17.36 -7.37 4.32
C ASP A 163 18.65 -8.09 4.78
N SER A 164 18.70 -8.57 6.03
CA SER A 164 19.84 -9.26 6.62
C SER A 164 19.88 -10.77 6.32
N ILE A 165 18.94 -11.34 5.56
CA ILE A 165 18.91 -12.78 5.29
C ILE A 165 19.69 -13.08 4.00
N GLU A 166 20.60 -14.06 4.05
CA GLU A 166 21.54 -14.40 2.97
C GLU A 166 20.83 -14.72 1.63
N PRO A 167 21.07 -13.96 0.55
CA PRO A 167 20.11 -13.90 -0.55
C PRO A 167 20.03 -15.17 -1.44
N ASP A 168 21.16 -15.82 -1.73
CA ASP A 168 21.22 -16.86 -2.78
C ASP A 168 20.66 -18.22 -2.34
N SER A 169 20.75 -18.55 -1.05
CA SER A 169 20.19 -19.80 -0.50
C SER A 169 18.67 -19.74 -0.34
N ILE A 170 18.12 -18.52 -0.21
CA ILE A 170 16.69 -18.27 -0.01
C ILE A 170 15.92 -18.43 -1.31
N ALA A 171 16.39 -17.83 -2.42
CA ALA A 171 15.65 -17.82 -3.69
C ALA A 171 15.22 -19.22 -4.12
N ARG A 172 16.18 -20.15 -4.14
CA ARG A 172 15.95 -21.54 -4.54
C ARG A 172 14.93 -22.21 -3.64
N ARG A 173 15.03 -21.98 -2.33
CA ARG A 173 14.15 -22.60 -1.35
C ARG A 173 12.74 -22.01 -1.37
N LEU A 174 12.58 -20.70 -1.59
CA LEU A 174 11.27 -20.08 -1.80
C LEU A 174 10.60 -20.64 -3.05
N LYS A 175 11.34 -20.78 -4.16
CA LYS A 175 10.80 -21.41 -5.38
C LYS A 175 10.37 -22.85 -5.13
N GLN A 176 11.19 -23.64 -4.45
CA GLN A 176 10.83 -25.03 -4.08
C GLN A 176 9.55 -25.08 -3.23
N PHE A 177 9.39 -24.17 -2.26
CA PHE A 177 8.16 -24.08 -1.49
C PHE A 177 6.97 -23.73 -2.39
N ALA A 178 7.11 -22.72 -3.26
CA ALA A 178 6.06 -22.34 -4.21
C ALA A 178 5.69 -23.51 -5.14
N GLU A 179 6.67 -24.17 -5.76
CA GLU A 179 6.46 -25.34 -6.60
C GLU A 179 5.68 -26.45 -5.89
N SER A 180 5.91 -26.62 -4.59
CA SER A 180 5.23 -27.61 -3.73
C SER A 180 3.84 -27.20 -3.22
N GLY A 181 3.38 -25.97 -3.54
CA GLY A 181 2.03 -25.49 -3.18
C GLY A 181 1.98 -24.34 -2.19
N THR A 182 3.11 -23.93 -1.58
CA THR A 182 3.13 -22.79 -0.66
C THR A 182 2.81 -21.50 -1.40
N GLN A 183 1.97 -20.67 -0.81
CA GLN A 183 1.65 -19.34 -1.29
C GLN A 183 2.65 -18.33 -0.70
N ILE A 184 3.38 -17.60 -1.53
CA ILE A 184 4.46 -16.72 -1.04
C ILE A 184 4.18 -15.28 -1.41
N VAL A 185 4.47 -14.35 -0.50
CA VAL A 185 4.54 -12.91 -0.80
C VAL A 185 5.88 -12.34 -0.36
N VAL A 186 6.46 -11.47 -1.17
CA VAL A 186 7.77 -10.83 -0.94
C VAL A 186 7.62 -9.31 -0.98
N PHE A 187 7.84 -8.65 0.15
CA PHE A 187 7.67 -7.20 0.30
C PHE A 187 9.00 -6.43 0.19
N GLY A 188 9.01 -5.35 -0.59
CA GLY A 188 9.94 -4.21 -0.49
C GLY A 188 11.43 -4.54 -0.52
N LYS A 189 11.85 -5.55 -1.30
CA LYS A 189 13.23 -6.05 -1.25
C LYS A 189 14.19 -5.23 -2.09
N ARG A 190 15.19 -4.64 -1.41
CA ARG A 190 16.31 -3.95 -2.08
C ARG A 190 17.04 -4.87 -3.06
N HIS A 191 17.24 -6.13 -2.67
CA HIS A 191 17.92 -7.16 -3.46
C HIS A 191 16.92 -8.14 -4.10
N LEU A 192 15.86 -7.65 -4.73
CA LEU A 192 14.81 -8.48 -5.36
C LEU A 192 15.37 -9.55 -6.32
N LYS A 193 16.45 -9.28 -7.04
CA LYS A 193 17.15 -10.24 -7.91
C LYS A 193 17.55 -11.54 -7.22
N SER A 194 17.66 -11.54 -5.89
CA SER A 194 17.98 -12.73 -5.11
C SER A 194 16.74 -13.51 -4.66
N PHE A 195 15.56 -13.10 -5.09
CA PHE A 195 14.28 -13.76 -4.77
C PHE A 195 13.54 -14.22 -6.03
N THR A 196 14.06 -13.91 -7.22
CA THR A 196 13.44 -14.23 -8.52
C THR A 196 14.48 -14.33 -9.62
N ASP A 197 14.19 -15.11 -10.66
CA ASP A 197 14.99 -15.11 -11.90
C ASP A 197 14.50 -14.04 -12.89
N ILE A 198 13.39 -13.38 -12.58
CA ILE A 198 12.85 -12.30 -13.42
C ILE A 198 13.84 -11.13 -13.39
N PRO A 199 14.19 -10.55 -14.55
CA PRO A 199 15.03 -9.37 -14.60
C PRO A 199 14.49 -8.27 -13.68
N THR A 200 15.38 -7.55 -13.00
CA THR A 200 15.02 -6.43 -12.12
C THR A 200 15.67 -5.15 -12.60
N MET A 201 15.00 -4.03 -12.42
CA MET A 201 15.56 -2.70 -12.67
C MET A 201 15.45 -1.82 -11.43
N ARG A 202 16.35 -0.84 -11.33
CA ARG A 202 16.25 0.20 -10.31
C ARG A 202 15.70 1.46 -10.96
N THR A 203 14.68 2.05 -10.34
CA THR A 203 14.02 3.26 -10.82
C THR A 203 13.85 4.23 -9.66
N LYS A 204 13.92 5.53 -9.94
CA LYS A 204 13.64 6.56 -8.93
C LYS A 204 12.14 6.70 -8.80
N TRP A 205 11.63 6.83 -7.57
CA TRP A 205 10.21 7.10 -7.38
C TRP A 205 9.75 8.32 -8.19
N SER A 206 10.51 9.42 -8.17
CA SER A 206 10.21 10.65 -8.91
C SER A 206 10.11 10.50 -10.44
N THR A 207 10.70 9.43 -11.00
CA THR A 207 10.67 9.17 -12.45
C THR A 207 9.43 8.40 -12.89
N LEU A 208 8.65 7.86 -11.94
CA LEU A 208 7.41 7.15 -12.22
C LEU A 208 6.30 8.16 -12.54
N LYS A 209 6.17 8.52 -13.83
CA LYS A 209 5.23 9.57 -14.28
C LYS A 209 3.76 9.22 -14.06
N ALA A 210 3.41 7.94 -14.16
CA ALA A 210 2.07 7.43 -13.87
C ALA A 210 2.16 5.93 -13.60
N LEU A 211 1.60 5.51 -12.47
CA LEU A 211 1.38 4.10 -12.18
C LEU A 211 0.09 3.67 -12.88
N ASP A 212 0.17 2.64 -13.71
CA ASP A 212 -0.97 1.92 -14.27
C ASP A 212 -1.49 0.95 -13.19
N TRP A 213 -2.61 1.32 -12.58
CA TRP A 213 -3.25 0.57 -11.51
C TRP A 213 -4.35 -0.32 -12.08
N GLN A 214 -4.24 -1.62 -11.89
CA GLN A 214 -5.41 -2.50 -12.04
C GLN A 214 -6.29 -2.41 -10.80
N ALA A 215 -6.97 -1.27 -10.61
CA ALA A 215 -7.72 -0.93 -9.40
C ALA A 215 -8.85 -1.93 -9.06
N GLN A 216 -9.27 -2.76 -10.02
CA GLN A 216 -10.27 -3.83 -9.80
C GLN A 216 -9.65 -5.13 -9.27
N HIS A 217 -8.33 -5.24 -9.16
CA HIS A 217 -7.67 -6.44 -8.67
C HIS A 217 -7.92 -6.64 -7.17
N PRO A 218 -8.26 -7.86 -6.68
CA PRO A 218 -8.57 -8.09 -5.27
C PRO A 218 -7.47 -7.64 -4.29
N LEU A 219 -6.20 -7.70 -4.70
CA LEU A 219 -5.07 -7.23 -3.90
C LEU A 219 -5.13 -5.74 -3.53
N LEU A 220 -5.79 -4.94 -4.36
CA LEU A 220 -5.96 -3.50 -4.18
C LEU A 220 -7.38 -3.15 -3.68
N GLY A 221 -8.18 -4.15 -3.29
CA GLY A 221 -9.53 -3.95 -2.80
C GLY A 221 -9.58 -2.91 -1.66
N GLY A 222 -10.43 -1.90 -1.81
CA GLY A 222 -10.59 -0.83 -0.82
C GLY A 222 -9.49 0.25 -0.81
N LEU A 223 -8.48 0.14 -1.68
CA LEU A 223 -7.42 1.12 -1.86
C LEU A 223 -7.59 1.86 -3.19
N SER A 224 -7.66 3.19 -3.16
CA SER A 224 -7.64 4.05 -4.35
C SER A 224 -6.21 4.41 -4.73
N ALA A 225 -6.00 4.89 -5.96
CA ALA A 225 -4.71 5.43 -6.39
C ALA A 225 -4.21 6.55 -5.45
N ASP A 226 -5.13 7.39 -4.94
CA ASP A 226 -4.79 8.50 -4.03
C ASP A 226 -4.27 8.02 -2.67
N ASP A 227 -4.68 6.84 -2.19
CA ASP A 227 -4.19 6.30 -0.91
C ASP A 227 -2.67 6.04 -0.94
N TRP A 228 -2.12 5.84 -2.14
CA TRP A 228 -0.72 5.59 -2.39
C TRP A 228 0.11 6.87 -2.53
N ALA A 229 -0.52 8.02 -2.72
CA ALA A 229 0.18 9.30 -2.88
C ALA A 229 1.01 9.67 -1.63
N GLY A 230 0.70 9.09 -0.46
CA GLY A 230 1.42 9.30 0.80
C GLY A 230 2.13 8.07 1.38
N THR A 231 2.24 6.96 0.64
CA THR A 231 3.18 5.86 0.98
C THR A 231 4.55 6.07 0.35
N VAL A 232 4.63 7.06 -0.54
CA VAL A 232 5.85 7.50 -1.20
C VAL A 232 6.86 7.97 -0.15
N PRO A 233 8.10 7.48 -0.17
CA PRO A 233 9.15 8.04 0.67
C PRO A 233 9.25 9.56 0.46
N ASP A 234 9.33 10.34 1.54
CA ASP A 234 9.53 11.80 1.45
C ASP A 234 10.77 12.14 0.59
N ASP A 235 11.74 11.23 0.57
CA ASP A 235 12.85 11.24 -0.36
C ASP A 235 12.40 10.86 -1.78
N LYS A 236 12.14 11.87 -2.61
CA LYS A 236 11.85 11.72 -4.04
C LYS A 236 12.98 11.04 -4.82
N GLU A 237 14.19 10.97 -4.27
CA GLU A 237 15.34 10.26 -4.83
C GLU A 237 15.39 8.79 -4.37
N ALA A 238 14.44 8.34 -3.56
CA ALA A 238 14.35 6.95 -3.14
C ALA A 238 14.31 6.02 -4.34
N MET A 239 15.28 5.11 -4.38
CA MET A 239 15.40 4.09 -5.40
C MET A 239 14.48 2.91 -5.08
N LEU A 240 13.57 2.61 -5.99
CA LEU A 240 12.79 1.37 -5.98
C LEU A 240 13.49 0.31 -6.80
N THR A 241 13.31 -0.95 -6.41
CA THR A 241 13.66 -2.11 -7.23
C THR A 241 12.36 -2.66 -7.80
N ALA A 242 12.19 -2.60 -9.13
CA ALA A 242 11.03 -3.12 -9.83
C ALA A 242 11.41 -4.37 -10.64
N LEU A 243 10.42 -5.20 -10.97
CA LEU A 243 10.59 -6.23 -11.99
C LEU A 243 10.63 -5.57 -13.36
N ALA A 244 11.59 -5.97 -14.19
CA ALA A 244 11.72 -5.56 -15.57
C ALA A 244 11.06 -6.62 -16.44
N VAL A 245 9.84 -6.31 -16.89
CA VAL A 245 8.92 -7.28 -17.48
C VAL A 245 8.69 -6.94 -18.94
N ASP A 246 8.97 -7.90 -19.82
CA ASP A 246 8.59 -7.86 -21.23
C ASP A 246 7.25 -8.61 -21.48
N ALA A 247 6.78 -8.65 -22.72
CA ALA A 247 5.49 -9.24 -23.07
C ALA A 247 5.43 -10.77 -22.96
N ASP A 248 6.59 -11.44 -22.92
CA ASP A 248 6.72 -12.89 -23.05
C ASP A 248 6.83 -13.61 -21.70
N LEU A 249 7.12 -12.88 -20.62
CA LEU A 249 7.18 -13.44 -19.28
C LEU A 249 5.79 -13.89 -18.78
N PRO A 250 5.66 -15.10 -18.20
CA PRO A 250 4.40 -15.65 -17.70
C PRO A 250 4.04 -15.08 -16.31
N ILE A 251 3.91 -13.77 -16.24
CA ILE A 251 3.54 -13.06 -15.02
C ILE A 251 2.29 -12.21 -15.24
N SER A 252 1.54 -11.98 -14.16
CA SER A 252 0.47 -10.98 -14.17
C SER A 252 0.98 -9.73 -13.46
N ASP A 253 1.12 -8.63 -14.20
CA ASP A 253 1.41 -7.30 -13.68
C ASP A 253 0.11 -6.64 -13.21
N TRP A 254 0.15 -5.97 -12.06
CA TRP A 254 -1.02 -5.28 -11.49
C TRP A 254 -0.78 -3.81 -11.19
N VAL A 255 0.48 -3.46 -10.92
CA VAL A 255 0.93 -2.08 -10.84
C VAL A 255 2.21 -1.96 -11.64
N ALA A 256 2.16 -1.20 -12.73
CA ALA A 256 3.28 -1.01 -13.63
C ALA A 256 3.52 0.48 -13.91
N CYS A 257 4.74 0.85 -14.26
CA CYS A 257 5.05 2.14 -14.84
C CYS A 257 5.59 1.92 -16.26
N HIS A 258 5.04 2.68 -17.20
CA HIS A 258 5.54 2.74 -18.56
C HIS A 258 6.68 3.76 -18.61
N ASP A 259 7.90 3.30 -18.86
CA ASP A 259 8.96 4.19 -19.33
C ASP A 259 8.74 4.44 -20.83
N LEU A 260 8.48 5.70 -21.20
CA LEU A 260 8.18 6.11 -22.57
C LEU A 260 9.39 5.98 -23.51
N SER A 261 10.58 5.65 -23.00
CA SER A 261 11.82 5.59 -23.78
C SER A 261 12.14 4.22 -24.40
N ALA A 262 11.58 3.12 -23.89
CA ALA A 262 11.76 1.78 -24.44
C ALA A 262 10.42 1.01 -24.41
N ALA A 263 9.74 0.97 -25.56
CA ALA A 263 8.34 0.52 -25.69
C ALA A 263 8.04 -0.94 -25.28
N GLN A 264 9.03 -1.72 -24.81
CA GLN A 264 8.88 -3.16 -24.56
C GLN A 264 9.10 -3.60 -23.10
N ILE A 265 9.78 -2.82 -22.26
CA ILE A 265 10.08 -3.23 -20.88
C ILE A 265 9.31 -2.35 -19.90
N LYS A 266 8.42 -2.96 -19.11
CA LYS A 266 7.71 -2.27 -18.03
C LYS A 266 8.45 -2.42 -16.70
N ALA A 267 8.43 -1.35 -15.90
CA ALA A 267 8.78 -1.43 -14.48
C ALA A 267 7.55 -1.88 -13.70
N VAL A 268 7.51 -3.12 -13.26
CA VAL A 268 6.37 -3.69 -12.53
C VAL A 268 6.67 -3.73 -11.04
N LEU A 269 5.83 -3.06 -10.26
CA LEU A 269 5.96 -2.93 -8.80
C LEU A 269 5.15 -3.97 -8.04
N VAL A 270 4.04 -4.46 -8.63
CA VAL A 270 3.31 -5.59 -8.06
C VAL A 270 3.01 -6.61 -9.15
N ALA A 271 3.46 -7.85 -8.92
CA ALA A 271 3.30 -8.94 -9.88
C ALA A 271 3.05 -10.29 -9.20
N GLU A 272 2.43 -11.20 -9.94
CA GLU A 272 2.37 -12.63 -9.62
C GLU A 272 3.17 -13.48 -10.59
N GLN A 273 3.87 -14.46 -10.04
CA GLN A 273 4.41 -15.59 -10.77
C GLN A 273 3.83 -16.88 -10.21
N GLN A 274 3.21 -17.70 -11.05
CA GLN A 274 2.82 -19.05 -10.67
C GLN A 274 4.04 -19.99 -10.77
N LEU A 275 4.23 -20.84 -9.77
CA LEU A 275 5.31 -21.82 -9.73
C LEU A 275 4.76 -23.16 -9.26
N GLY A 276 4.70 -24.15 -10.14
CA GLY A 276 4.12 -25.47 -9.85
C GLY A 276 2.70 -25.36 -9.27
N GLN A 277 2.52 -25.87 -8.05
CA GLN A 277 1.23 -25.86 -7.34
C GLN A 277 1.00 -24.60 -6.49
N GLY A 278 1.94 -23.65 -6.48
CA GLY A 278 1.88 -22.42 -5.69
C GLY A 278 2.04 -21.17 -6.55
N ARG A 279 2.18 -20.03 -5.88
CA ARG A 279 2.45 -18.74 -6.52
C ARG A 279 3.30 -17.87 -5.61
N MET A 280 4.03 -16.96 -6.24
CA MET A 280 4.81 -15.91 -5.59
C MET A 280 4.26 -14.56 -6.01
N ILE A 281 3.95 -13.73 -5.02
CA ILE A 281 3.58 -12.33 -5.20
C ILE A 281 4.79 -11.48 -4.87
N TYR A 282 5.19 -10.64 -5.80
CA TYR A 282 6.21 -9.62 -5.57
C TYR A 282 5.53 -8.29 -5.34
N TRP A 283 5.76 -7.69 -4.17
CA TRP A 283 5.20 -6.40 -3.78
C TRP A 283 6.32 -5.42 -3.50
N GLN A 284 6.61 -4.53 -4.44
CA GLN A 284 7.69 -3.53 -4.36
C GLN A 284 7.18 -2.12 -4.13
N LEU A 285 5.85 -1.93 -4.03
CA LEU A 285 5.31 -0.66 -3.55
C LEU A 285 5.71 -0.47 -2.08
N PRO A 286 6.23 0.71 -1.71
CA PRO A 286 6.59 1.00 -0.33
C PRO A 286 5.35 0.93 0.55
N LEU A 287 5.46 0.22 1.67
CA LEU A 287 4.43 0.16 2.71
C LEU A 287 4.97 0.85 3.96
N GLY A 288 4.09 1.59 4.64
CA GLY A 288 4.40 2.14 5.94
C GLY A 288 4.56 1.05 7.00
N ASN A 289 4.73 1.47 8.25
CA ASN A 289 4.84 0.54 9.36
C ASN A 289 3.53 -0.24 9.55
N TRP A 290 3.61 -1.58 9.64
CA TRP A 290 2.48 -2.49 9.80
C TRP A 290 1.53 -2.16 10.96
N GLN A 291 2.03 -1.50 12.02
CA GLN A 291 1.25 -1.16 13.22
C GLN A 291 0.64 0.23 13.18
N THR A 292 1.12 1.13 12.33
CA THR A 292 0.69 2.54 12.32
C THR A 292 0.12 3.00 10.98
N ASP A 293 0.45 2.31 9.89
CA ASP A 293 -0.10 2.58 8.56
C ASP A 293 -1.28 1.65 8.26
N PRO A 294 -2.52 2.15 8.29
CA PRO A 294 -3.70 1.33 7.98
C PRO A 294 -3.73 0.79 6.56
N ARG A 295 -3.03 1.42 5.61
CA ARG A 295 -2.94 0.91 4.23
C ARG A 295 -2.16 -0.40 4.20
N ALA A 296 -1.08 -0.49 4.98
CA ALA A 296 -0.30 -1.72 5.11
C ALA A 296 -1.14 -2.86 5.71
N ALA A 297 -2.01 -2.55 6.69
CA ALA A 297 -2.96 -3.52 7.24
C ALA A 297 -3.99 -3.99 6.20
N GLN A 298 -4.57 -3.08 5.41
CA GLN A 298 -5.50 -3.45 4.35
C GLN A 298 -4.83 -4.32 3.27
N VAL A 299 -3.58 -4.01 2.92
CA VAL A 299 -2.79 -4.77 1.93
C VAL A 299 -2.58 -6.21 2.40
N ILE A 300 -2.19 -6.42 3.65
CA ILE A 300 -2.00 -7.80 4.15
C ILE A 300 -3.34 -8.56 4.21
N GLU A 301 -4.45 -7.91 4.57
CA GLU A 301 -5.79 -8.50 4.50
C GLU A 301 -6.10 -8.98 3.07
N ASN A 302 -5.95 -8.08 2.10
CA ASN A 302 -6.24 -8.36 0.69
C ASN A 302 -5.33 -9.47 0.15
N ILE A 303 -4.05 -9.48 0.53
CA ILE A 303 -3.10 -10.54 0.15
C ILE A 303 -3.53 -11.87 0.71
N LEU A 304 -3.88 -11.96 2.00
CA LEU A 304 -4.31 -13.22 2.59
C LEU A 304 -5.60 -13.72 1.94
N ASP A 305 -6.61 -12.86 1.77
CA ASP A 305 -7.84 -13.22 1.08
C ASP A 305 -7.59 -13.71 -0.35
N TYR A 306 -6.70 -13.03 -1.08
CA TYR A 306 -6.30 -13.43 -2.42
C TYR A 306 -5.54 -14.76 -2.39
N LEU A 307 -4.59 -14.95 -1.48
CA LEU A 307 -3.81 -16.19 -1.35
C LEU A 307 -4.68 -17.40 -0.99
N ALA A 308 -5.82 -17.19 -0.34
CA ALA A 308 -6.81 -18.23 -0.05
C ALA A 308 -7.64 -18.68 -1.28
N THR A 309 -7.55 -18.00 -2.42
CA THR A 309 -8.26 -18.42 -3.64
C THR A 309 -7.53 -19.57 -4.34
N PRO A 310 -8.25 -20.46 -5.06
CA PRO A 310 -7.61 -21.43 -5.93
C PRO A 310 -6.69 -20.75 -6.95
N ILE A 311 -5.55 -21.37 -7.21
CA ILE A 311 -4.60 -20.88 -8.21
C ILE A 311 -5.19 -21.09 -9.59
N ARG A 312 -5.14 -20.05 -10.41
CA ARG A 312 -5.52 -20.10 -11.82
C ARG A 312 -4.24 -20.06 -12.66
N PRO A 313 -4.19 -20.77 -13.80
CA PRO A 313 -3.05 -20.71 -14.71
C PRO A 313 -2.70 -19.28 -15.09
N THR A 314 -1.50 -18.81 -14.75
CA THR A 314 -1.00 -17.50 -15.16
C THR A 314 -0.64 -17.55 -16.64
N ARG A 315 -1.54 -17.03 -17.50
CA ARG A 315 -1.29 -16.89 -18.94
C ARG A 315 -0.39 -15.68 -19.19
N SER A 316 0.58 -15.82 -20.11
CA SER A 316 1.38 -14.68 -20.60
C SER A 316 0.47 -13.62 -21.23
N ARG A 317 0.95 -12.37 -21.28
CA ARG A 317 0.18 -11.26 -21.85
C ARG A 317 -0.16 -11.51 -23.31
N HIS A 318 0.80 -11.98 -24.10
CA HIS A 318 0.59 -12.37 -25.50
C HIS A 318 -0.53 -13.42 -25.64
N ALA A 319 -0.61 -14.41 -24.75
CA ALA A 319 -1.69 -15.40 -24.75
C ALA A 319 -3.06 -14.77 -24.42
N LYS A 320 -3.11 -13.82 -23.47
CA LYS A 320 -4.34 -13.08 -23.14
C LYS A 320 -4.80 -12.20 -24.32
N GLU A 321 -3.88 -11.52 -24.99
CA GLU A 321 -4.18 -10.67 -26.16
C GLU A 321 -4.66 -11.51 -27.35
N LEU A 322 -4.06 -12.67 -27.62
CA LEU A 322 -4.54 -13.61 -28.64
C LEU A 322 -5.95 -14.13 -28.34
N ASP A 323 -6.25 -14.46 -27.09
CA ASP A 323 -7.59 -14.91 -26.70
C ASP A 323 -8.63 -13.79 -26.83
N ALA A 324 -8.27 -12.56 -26.45
CA ALA A 324 -9.13 -11.40 -26.64
C ALA A 324 -9.41 -11.14 -28.14
N LEU A 325 -8.37 -11.19 -28.97
CA LEU A 325 -8.50 -11.05 -30.43
C LEU A 325 -9.39 -12.16 -31.02
N ARG A 326 -9.20 -13.42 -30.58
CA ARG A 326 -10.05 -14.55 -30.98
C ARG A 326 -11.50 -14.34 -30.58
N GLN A 327 -11.77 -13.81 -29.38
CA GLN A 327 -13.13 -13.53 -28.92
C GLN A 327 -13.79 -12.39 -29.70
N THR A 328 -13.04 -11.37 -30.12
CA THR A 328 -13.56 -10.28 -30.97
C THR A 328 -13.79 -10.67 -32.44
N GLN A 329 -13.15 -11.76 -32.90
CA GLN A 329 -13.25 -12.25 -34.28
C GLN A 329 -14.30 -13.36 -34.47
N ILE A 330 -15.09 -13.72 -33.46
CA ILE A 330 -16.26 -14.57 -33.66
C ILE A 330 -17.38 -13.66 -34.18
N PRO A 331 -17.70 -13.63 -35.49
CA PRO A 331 -18.90 -12.95 -35.95
C PRO A 331 -20.08 -13.59 -35.23
N GLN A 332 -20.86 -12.78 -34.52
CA GLN A 332 -22.19 -13.22 -34.09
C GLN A 332 -23.00 -13.42 -35.37
N ALA A 333 -23.03 -14.66 -35.86
CA ALA A 333 -23.94 -15.03 -36.92
C ALA A 333 -25.35 -14.67 -36.43
N PRO A 334 -26.11 -13.86 -37.18
CA PRO A 334 -27.46 -13.48 -36.77
C PRO A 334 -28.24 -14.77 -36.55
N ILE A 335 -28.78 -14.93 -35.34
CA ILE A 335 -29.66 -16.04 -34.99
C ILE A 335 -30.82 -15.95 -35.99
N PRO A 336 -31.04 -16.96 -36.85
CA PRO A 336 -32.15 -16.92 -37.79
C PRO A 336 -33.43 -16.85 -36.96
N THR A 337 -34.15 -15.74 -37.09
CA THR A 337 -35.48 -15.59 -36.54
C THR A 337 -36.35 -16.65 -37.18
N ILE A 338 -36.72 -17.69 -36.43
CA ILE A 338 -37.67 -18.69 -36.89
C ILE A 338 -38.99 -17.93 -37.05
N GLY A 339 -39.36 -17.68 -38.31
CA GLY A 339 -40.67 -17.15 -38.64
C GLY A 339 -41.71 -18.15 -38.18
N ASN A 340 -42.56 -17.73 -37.24
CA ASN A 340 -43.76 -18.48 -36.89
C ASN A 340 -44.68 -18.47 -38.12
N TYR A 341 -44.82 -19.64 -38.75
CA TYR A 341 -45.90 -19.94 -39.69
C TYR A 341 -47.18 -20.28 -38.93
#